data_AF-A0A435GE91-F1
#
_entry.id   AF-A0A435GE91-F1
#
_cell.length_a   1.000
_cell.length_b   1.000
_cell.length_c   1.000
_cell.angle_alpha   90.00
_cell.angle_beta   90.00
_cell.angle_gamma   90.00
#
_symmetry.space_group_name_H-M   'P 1'
#
loop_
_entity.id
_entity.type
_entity.pdbx_description
1 polymer ?
#
loop_
_entity_poly.entity_id
_entity_poly.type
_entity_poly.pdbx_seq_one_letter_code
_entity_poly.pdbx_strand_id
1 'polypeptide(L)' 'MPSTVRTLKLPSGEAVPVLGQGTWKMGEDRRRRADEVTALKLGLDLGIPLIDTAEM' A
#
# COMPACT_ATOMS: atom_id res chain seq x y z
N MET A 1 7.74 18.94 4.80
CA MET A 1 6.57 18.18 5.27
C MET A 1 6.11 17.32 4.11
N PRO A 2 6.09 15.97 4.21
CA PRO A 2 5.48 15.18 3.15
C PRO A 2 4.03 15.66 2.98
N SER A 3 3.64 15.96 1.74
CA SER A 3 2.28 16.36 1.43
C SER A 3 1.33 15.24 1.86
N THR A 4 0.35 15.55 2.69
CA THR A 4 -0.66 14.58 3.12
C THR A 4 -1.41 14.05 1.90
N VAL A 5 -1.40 12.72 1.72
CA VAL A 5 -2.18 12.05 0.67
C VAL A 5 -3.65 12.39 0.87
N ARG A 6 -4.33 12.86 -0.19
CA ARG A 6 -5.77 13.13 -0.15
C ARG A 6 -6.53 11.87 0.29
N THR A 7 -7.55 12.03 1.10
CA THR A 7 -8.45 10.94 1.53
C THR A 7 -9.84 11.06 0.93
N LEU A 8 -10.58 9.96 0.89
CA LEU A 8 -12.03 9.92 0.61
C LEU A 8 -12.76 9.16 1.72
N LYS A 9 -14.06 9.40 1.88
CA LYS A 9 -14.89 8.65 2.85
C LYS A 9 -15.51 7.43 2.19
N LEU A 10 -15.36 6.27 2.83
CA LEU A 10 -16.13 5.08 2.53
C LEU A 10 -17.58 5.23 3.02
N PRO A 11 -18.52 4.38 2.56
CA PRO A 11 -19.89 4.36 3.10
C PRO A 11 -19.97 4.13 4.61
N SER A 12 -18.95 3.47 5.19
CA SER A 12 -18.79 3.31 6.64
C SER A 12 -18.44 4.62 7.38
N GLY A 13 -18.10 5.69 6.65
CA GLY A 13 -17.62 6.96 7.20
C GLY A 13 -16.11 7.03 7.40
N GLU A 14 -15.40 5.91 7.27
CA GLU A 14 -13.94 5.84 7.39
C GLU A 14 -13.24 6.63 6.27
N ALA A 15 -12.23 7.41 6.63
CA ALA A 15 -11.42 8.15 5.67
C ALA A 15 -10.22 7.30 5.23
N VAL A 16 -10.18 6.92 3.95
CA VAL A 16 -9.09 6.13 3.37
C VAL A 16 -8.27 6.95 2.39
N PRO A 17 -6.93 6.74 2.30
CA PRO A 17 -6.11 7.37 1.28
C PRO A 17 -6.58 6.98 -0.13
N VAL A 18 -6.50 7.92 -1.05
CA VAL A 18 -6.90 7.73 -2.45
C VAL A 18 -5.80 7.07 -3.30
N LEU A 19 -4.65 6.82 -2.68
CA LEU A 19 -3.50 6.13 -3.23
C LEU A 19 -3.17 4.96 -2.31
N GLY A 20 -2.94 3.78 -2.88
CA GLY A 20 -2.59 2.56 -2.17
C GLY A 20 -1.47 1.78 -2.86
N GLN A 21 -1.16 0.61 -2.33
CA GLN A 21 -0.09 -0.27 -2.78
C GLN A 21 -0.65 -1.66 -3.10
N GLY A 22 -0.64 -2.07 -4.36
CA GLY A 22 -1.11 -3.40 -4.78
C GLY A 22 -0.03 -4.48 -4.68
N THR A 23 -0.41 -5.70 -4.31
CA THR A 23 0.53 -6.83 -4.10
C THR A 23 0.42 -7.94 -5.15
N TRP A 24 -0.43 -7.80 -6.18
CA TRP A 24 -0.51 -8.82 -7.24
C TRP A 24 0.87 -9.09 -7.85
N LYS A 25 1.23 -10.38 -7.98
CA LYS A 25 2.55 -10.91 -8.38
C LYS A 25 3.70 -10.74 -7.39
N MET A 26 3.49 -10.17 -6.21
CA MET A 26 4.48 -10.25 -5.14
C MET A 26 4.50 -11.67 -4.54
N GLY A 27 5.66 -12.12 -4.08
CA GLY A 27 5.82 -13.45 -3.50
C GLY A 27 6.02 -14.59 -4.51
N GLU A 28 5.98 -14.31 -5.81
CA GLU A 28 6.21 -15.30 -6.88
C GLU A 28 7.69 -15.71 -7.01
N ASP A 29 8.63 -14.80 -6.71
CA ASP A 29 10.08 -15.07 -6.76
C ASP A 29 10.74 -14.77 -5.41
N ARG A 30 11.30 -15.81 -4.77
CA ARG A 30 11.98 -15.70 -3.47
C ARG A 30 13.11 -14.66 -3.47
N ARG A 31 13.78 -14.44 -4.61
CA ARG A 31 14.86 -13.46 -4.74
C ARG A 31 14.36 -12.03 -4.64
N ARG A 32 13.09 -11.79 -4.99
CA ARG A 32 12.45 -10.46 -4.98
C ARG A 32 11.81 -10.10 -3.63
N ARG A 33 11.68 -11.07 -2.72
CA ARG A 33 11.02 -10.87 -1.41
C ARG A 33 11.53 -9.65 -0.64
N ALA A 34 12.85 -9.43 -0.63
CA ALA A 34 13.44 -8.30 0.10
C ALA A 34 13.02 -6.95 -0.53
N ASP A 35 13.00 -6.88 -1.86
CA ASP A 35 12.62 -5.68 -2.61
C ASP A 35 11.13 -5.40 -2.48
N GLU A 36 10.29 -6.43 -2.55
CA GLU A 36 8.83 -6.33 -2.37
C GLU A 36 8.47 -5.80 -0.97
N VAL A 37 9.09 -6.36 0.08
CA VAL A 37 8.93 -5.87 1.45
C VAL A 37 9.42 -4.42 1.58
N THR A 38 10.53 -4.08 0.93
CA THR A 38 11.08 -2.73 0.94
C THR A 38 10.15 -1.73 0.23
N ALA A 39 9.53 -2.13 -0.88
CA ALA A 39 8.56 -1.30 -1.58
C ALA A 39 7.34 -0.99 -0.70
N LEU A 40 6.78 -2.00 -0.02
CA LEU A 40 5.64 -1.81 0.89
C LEU A 40 5.99 -0.86 2.05
N LYS A 41 7.16 -1.06 2.66
CA LYS A 41 7.65 -0.19 3.74
C LYS A 41 7.86 1.24 3.29
N LEU A 42 8.45 1.45 2.11
CA LEU A 42 8.66 2.78 1.55
C LEU A 42 7.32 3.50 1.36
N GLY A 43 6.28 2.82 0.87
CA GLY A 43 4.96 3.42 0.77
C GLY A 43 4.38 3.82 2.13
N LEU A 44 4.59 3.03 3.18
CA LEU A 44 4.21 3.41 4.55
C LEU A 44 4.94 4.67 5.02
N ASP A 45 6.25 4.74 4.79
CA ASP A 45 7.09 5.90 5.16
C ASP A 45 6.68 7.18 4.39
N LEU A 46 6.16 7.02 3.16
CA LEU A 46 5.64 8.11 2.33
C LEU A 46 4.18 8.47 2.65
N GLY A 47 3.54 7.81 3.61
CA GLY A 47 2.15 8.08 4.00
C GLY A 47 1.09 7.46 3.08
N ILE A 48 1.40 6.29 2.49
CA ILE A 48 0.51 5.48 1.64
C ILE A 48 0.16 4.16 2.39
N PRO A 49 -0.73 4.21 3.41
CA PRO A 49 -0.96 3.08 4.30
C PRO A 49 -1.91 2.00 3.74
N LEU A 50 -2.66 2.26 2.67
CA LEU A 50 -3.57 1.27 2.08
C LEU A 50 -2.76 0.22 1.29
N ILE A 51 -2.86 -1.05 1.66
CA ILE A 51 -2.25 -2.19 0.96
C ILE A 51 -3.37 -3.11 0.46
N ASP A 52 -3.36 -3.40 -0.84
CA ASP A 52 -4.36 -4.22 -1.53
C ASP A 52 -3.77 -5.59 -1.91
N THR A 53 -4.42 -6.67 -1.48
CA THR A 53 -3.97 -8.07 -1.63
C THR A 53 -5.14 -9.05 -1.70
N ALA A 54 -4.89 -10.31 -2.03
CA ALA A 54 -5.90 -11.37 -2.11
C ALA A 54 -5.36 -12.75 -1.68
N GLU A 55 -6.25 -13.73 -1.58
CA GLU A 55 -5.95 -15.15 -1.28
C GLU A 55 -5.56 -16.00 -2.51
N MET A 56 -5.78 -15.46 -3.73
CA MET A 56 -5.64 -16.15 -5.02
C MET A 56 -4.20 -16.31 -5.49
#